data_AF-A0A5K1A069-F1
#
_entry.id   AF-A0A5K1A069-F1
#
_cell.length_a   1.000
_cell.length_b   1.000
_cell.length_c   1.000
_cell.angle_alpha   90.00
_cell.angle_beta   90.00
_cell.angle_gamma   90.00
#
_symmetry.space_group_name_H-M   'P 1'
#
loop_
_entity.id
_entity.type
_entity.pdbx_description
1 polymer ?
#
loop_
_entity_poly.entity_id
_entity_poly.type
_entity_poly.pdbx_seq_one_letter_code
_entity_poly.pdbx_strand_id
1 'polypeptide(L)'
;AAQIPIKDDDVANEAALELVFKDKLREVHAGHDGTWAAHPGLIQLVMEVFNNNMKNGPNQIEIKKREDSSGITEDDLLQRPRGTQTVDALRLNVRVGIQYLAAWLSGTGSVPLYHLMEDAATAEICRVQNWQWIKHGAVLEGEGRIKLKATMELFERVVKEEMARIEREVGHERFAEGMFRKACNIFTRQCTTPTLDDFLTLEAYNQIVQFHPDACSKL
;
A
#
# COMPACT_ATOMS: atom_id res chain seq x y z
N ALA A 1 9.46 -4.97 5.23
CA ALA A 1 8.03 -5.24 5.00
C ALA A 1 7.16 -4.89 6.22
N ALA A 2 5.91 -4.47 6.01
CA ALA A 2 4.93 -4.10 7.05
C ALA A 2 4.10 -5.29 7.55
N GLN A 3 4.74 -6.46 7.72
CA GLN A 3 4.06 -7.70 8.06
C GLN A 3 3.41 -7.65 9.45
N ILE A 4 2.26 -8.29 9.58
CA ILE A 4 1.60 -8.61 10.84
C ILE A 4 1.81 -10.12 11.07
N PRO A 5 2.37 -10.55 12.22
CA PRO A 5 2.54 -11.97 12.53
C PRO A 5 1.24 -12.76 12.38
N ILE A 6 1.32 -13.88 11.70
CA ILE A 6 0.18 -14.76 11.39
C ILE A 6 0.10 -15.81 12.48
N LYS A 7 -0.89 -15.71 13.38
CA LYS A 7 -0.97 -16.56 14.57
C LYS A 7 -1.52 -17.97 14.31
N ASP A 8 -2.34 -18.10 13.27
CA ASP A 8 -3.12 -19.32 13.01
C ASP A 8 -2.53 -20.17 11.88
N ASP A 9 -1.37 -19.78 11.35
CA ASP A 9 -0.66 -20.49 10.28
C ASP A 9 0.86 -20.31 10.46
N ASP A 10 1.49 -21.28 11.12
CA ASP A 10 2.91 -21.26 11.43
C ASP A 10 3.78 -21.22 10.16
N VAL A 11 3.37 -21.93 9.10
CA VAL A 11 4.13 -22.01 7.84
C VAL A 11 4.09 -20.68 7.10
N ALA A 12 2.91 -20.06 7.00
CA ALA A 12 2.77 -18.75 6.40
C ALA A 12 3.50 -17.68 7.23
N ASN A 13 3.46 -17.79 8.56
CA ASN A 13 4.15 -16.88 9.46
C ASN A 13 5.68 -16.97 9.29
N GLU A 14 6.25 -18.18 9.27
CA GLU A 14 7.68 -18.39 9.07
C GLU A 14 8.14 -17.82 7.72
N ALA A 15 7.38 -18.08 6.65
CA ALA A 15 7.67 -17.50 5.33
C ALA A 15 7.63 -15.96 5.34
N ALA A 16 6.66 -15.35 6.03
CA ALA A 16 6.58 -13.90 6.15
C ALA A 16 7.74 -13.31 6.98
N LEU A 17 8.12 -13.96 8.08
CA LEU A 17 9.25 -13.54 8.92
C LEU A 17 10.59 -13.66 8.18
N GLU A 18 10.78 -14.71 7.38
CA GLU A 18 11.97 -14.90 6.55
C GLU A 18 12.12 -13.78 5.51
N LEU A 19 11.01 -13.31 4.92
CA LEU A 19 11.03 -12.14 4.02
C LEU A 19 11.44 -10.87 4.77
N VAL A 20 10.91 -10.65 5.98
CA VAL A 20 11.31 -9.51 6.83
C VAL A 20 12.80 -9.59 7.15
N PHE A 21 13.28 -10.75 7.58
CA PHE A 21 14.70 -10.98 7.88
C PHE A 21 15.60 -10.64 6.69
N LYS A 22 15.29 -11.18 5.50
CA LYS A 22 16.07 -10.93 4.27
C LYS A 22 16.10 -9.46 3.89
N ASP A 23 14.98 -8.75 4.00
CA ASP A 23 14.94 -7.32 3.72
C ASP A 23 15.76 -6.53 4.73
N LYS A 24 15.66 -6.84 6.03
CA LYS A 24 16.41 -6.13 7.08
C LYS A 24 17.91 -6.39 6.98
N LEU A 25 18.30 -7.60 6.62
CA LEU A 25 19.69 -7.96 6.37
C LEU A 25 20.26 -7.18 5.19
N ARG A 26 19.48 -7.03 4.11
CA ARG A 26 19.85 -6.21 2.95
C ARG A 26 20.05 -4.74 3.34
N GLU A 27 19.13 -4.18 4.14
CA GLU A 27 19.21 -2.80 4.61
C GLU A 27 20.47 -2.54 5.47
N VAL A 28 20.72 -3.37 6.48
CA VAL A 28 21.90 -3.17 7.36
C VAL A 28 23.20 -3.34 6.59
N HIS A 29 23.29 -4.29 5.66
CA HIS A 29 24.46 -4.46 4.78
C HIS A 29 24.63 -3.30 3.79
N ALA A 30 23.53 -2.67 3.36
CA ALA A 30 23.57 -1.46 2.53
C ALA A 30 23.97 -0.20 3.32
N GLY A 31 24.27 -0.31 4.61
CA GLY A 31 24.75 0.81 5.42
C GLY A 31 23.64 1.62 6.11
N HIS A 32 22.42 1.10 6.21
CA HIS A 32 21.36 1.79 6.96
C HIS A 32 21.65 1.78 8.47
N ASP A 33 21.37 2.89 9.16
CA ASP A 33 21.59 3.06 10.60
C ASP A 33 20.50 2.42 11.47
N GLY A 34 19.35 2.13 10.86
CA GLY A 34 18.16 1.59 11.49
C GLY A 34 17.08 1.32 10.46
N THR A 35 15.92 0.87 10.92
CA THR A 35 14.81 0.50 10.03
C THR A 35 13.45 0.64 10.69
N TRP A 36 12.39 0.57 9.89
CA TRP A 36 11.00 0.61 10.34
C TRP A 36 10.40 -0.80 10.49
N ALA A 37 9.54 -0.93 11.50
CA ALA A 37 8.68 -2.08 11.74
C ALA A 37 7.24 -1.59 11.99
N ALA A 38 6.26 -2.21 11.34
CA ALA A 38 4.85 -1.80 11.44
C ALA A 38 4.09 -2.52 12.57
N HIS A 39 4.68 -3.53 13.20
CA HIS A 39 4.05 -4.32 14.25
C HIS A 39 5.07 -4.66 15.37
N PRO A 40 4.70 -4.56 16.66
CA PRO A 40 5.62 -4.84 17.78
C PRO A 40 6.25 -6.23 17.76
N GLY A 41 5.50 -7.23 17.26
CA GLY A 41 5.98 -8.61 17.13
C GLY A 41 7.19 -8.78 16.18
N LEU A 42 7.54 -7.77 15.38
CA LEU A 42 8.73 -7.81 14.52
C LEU A 42 9.95 -7.16 15.18
N ILE A 43 9.78 -6.44 16.30
CA ILE A 43 10.86 -5.65 16.91
C ILE A 43 12.05 -6.54 17.29
N GLN A 44 11.80 -7.69 17.92
CA GLN A 44 12.87 -8.58 18.34
C GLN A 44 13.71 -9.08 17.15
N LEU A 45 13.05 -9.58 16.09
CA LEU A 45 13.71 -10.02 14.85
C LEU A 45 14.55 -8.89 14.23
N VAL A 46 13.96 -7.70 14.11
CA VAL A 46 14.63 -6.53 13.53
C VAL A 46 15.85 -6.14 14.36
N MET A 47 15.72 -6.11 15.70
CA MET A 47 16.79 -5.79 16.62
C MET A 47 17.94 -6.80 16.52
N GLU A 48 17.64 -8.10 16.45
CA GLU A 48 18.64 -9.15 16.29
C GLU A 48 19.42 -8.99 14.98
N VAL A 49 18.72 -8.71 13.87
CA VAL A 49 19.38 -8.48 12.57
C VAL A 49 20.34 -7.29 12.65
N PHE A 50 19.90 -6.15 13.18
CA PHE A 50 20.75 -4.95 13.24
C PHE A 50 21.89 -5.11 14.25
N ASN A 51 21.63 -5.62 15.45
CA ASN A 51 22.66 -5.83 16.48
C ASN A 51 23.77 -6.79 16.03
N ASN A 52 23.43 -7.84 15.26
CA ASN A 52 24.41 -8.81 14.79
C ASN A 52 25.27 -8.31 13.63
N ASN A 53 24.83 -7.26 12.91
CA ASN A 53 25.48 -6.81 11.69
C ASN A 53 26.08 -5.40 11.79
N MET A 54 25.64 -4.57 12.73
CA MET A 54 26.24 -3.27 13.00
C MET A 54 27.53 -3.41 13.82
N LYS A 55 28.61 -2.79 13.35
CA LYS A 55 29.93 -2.85 14.01
C LYS A 55 29.94 -2.04 15.31
N ASN A 56 29.61 -2.65 16.46
CA ASN A 56 29.79 -2.18 17.85
C ASN A 56 29.44 -0.70 18.19
N GLY A 57 28.78 0.03 17.29
CA GLY A 57 28.48 1.45 17.42
C GLY A 57 26.97 1.70 17.30
N PRO A 58 26.48 2.85 17.78
CA PRO A 58 25.05 3.16 17.81
C PRO A 58 24.43 3.44 16.42
N ASN A 59 25.24 3.59 15.39
CA ASN A 59 24.85 3.85 13.99
C ASN A 59 26.01 3.49 13.04
N GLN A 60 25.76 3.58 11.73
CA GLN A 60 26.70 3.27 10.65
C GLN A 60 27.19 4.54 9.90
N ILE A 61 26.99 5.73 10.47
CA ILE A 61 27.32 7.03 9.85
C ILE A 61 28.80 7.13 9.47
N GLU A 62 29.70 6.48 10.23
CA GLU A 62 31.15 6.49 9.99
C GLU A 62 31.59 5.55 8.84
N ILE A 63 30.71 4.70 8.31
CA ILE A 63 30.96 3.86 7.12
C ILE A 63 30.89 4.73 5.83
N LYS A 64 31.28 6.00 5.96
CA LYS A 64 30.87 7.17 5.15
C LYS A 64 31.49 7.28 3.76
N LYS A 65 32.06 6.21 3.23
CA LYS A 65 32.56 6.18 1.87
C LYS A 65 31.68 5.24 1.07
N ARG A 66 30.46 5.69 0.78
CA ARG A 66 29.62 5.06 -0.25
C ARG A 66 30.20 5.35 -1.65
N GLU A 67 31.47 4.98 -1.85
CA GLU A 67 32.18 5.07 -3.13
C GLU A 67 31.45 4.24 -4.20
N ASP A 68 30.70 3.22 -3.78
CA ASP A 68 29.77 2.45 -4.62
C ASP A 68 28.59 3.28 -5.14
N SER A 69 28.19 4.35 -4.44
CA SER A 69 27.09 5.24 -4.82
C SER A 69 27.53 6.54 -5.51
N SER A 70 28.83 6.85 -5.57
CA SER A 70 29.31 8.13 -6.12
C SER A 70 29.08 8.29 -7.63
N GLY A 71 28.73 7.21 -8.32
CA GLY A 71 28.38 7.19 -9.75
C GLY A 71 26.89 7.18 -10.06
N ILE A 72 26.00 7.25 -9.05
CA ILE A 72 24.54 7.27 -9.30
C ILE A 72 24.17 8.54 -10.04
N THR A 73 23.46 8.37 -11.16
CA THR A 73 23.01 9.44 -12.05
C THR A 73 21.49 9.66 -11.93
N GLU A 74 21.00 10.74 -12.54
CA GLU A 74 19.56 10.99 -12.66
C GLU A 74 18.84 9.88 -13.42
N ASP A 75 19.49 9.32 -14.45
CA ASP A 75 18.94 8.21 -15.25
C ASP A 75 18.75 6.94 -14.42
N ASP A 76 19.65 6.68 -13.46
CA ASP A 76 19.51 5.55 -12.52
C ASP A 76 18.27 5.71 -11.63
N LEU A 77 17.98 6.94 -11.18
CA LEU A 77 16.83 7.26 -10.33
C LEU A 77 15.51 7.23 -11.10
N LEU A 78 15.53 7.53 -12.40
CA LEU A 78 14.35 7.54 -13.27
C LEU A 78 14.09 6.19 -13.97
N GLN A 79 14.95 5.19 -13.77
CA GLN A 79 14.79 3.89 -14.37
C GLN A 79 13.47 3.23 -13.92
N ARG A 80 12.61 2.92 -14.89
CA ARG A 80 11.34 2.23 -14.63
C ARG A 80 11.59 0.79 -14.13
N PRO A 81 10.91 0.35 -13.06
CA PRO A 81 10.93 -1.04 -12.63
C PRO A 81 10.51 -1.98 -13.76
N ARG A 82 11.17 -3.14 -13.86
CA ARG A 82 10.81 -4.19 -14.81
C ARG A 82 9.90 -5.20 -14.12
N GLY A 83 8.84 -5.61 -14.80
CA GLY A 83 7.89 -6.59 -14.27
C GLY A 83 6.66 -6.72 -15.15
N THR A 84 5.74 -7.58 -14.72
CA THR A 84 4.47 -7.82 -15.41
C THR A 84 3.34 -7.11 -14.68
N GLN A 85 2.50 -6.43 -15.43
CA GLN A 85 1.24 -5.89 -14.92
C GLN A 85 0.18 -6.99 -15.07
N THR A 86 -0.55 -7.32 -14.01
CA THR A 86 -1.50 -8.45 -14.03
C THR A 86 -2.92 -8.00 -13.68
N VAL A 87 -3.90 -8.79 -14.11
CA VAL A 87 -5.30 -8.60 -13.71
C VAL A 87 -5.45 -8.79 -12.20
N ASP A 88 -4.70 -9.71 -11.60
CA ASP A 88 -4.73 -9.93 -10.15
C ASP A 88 -4.19 -8.74 -9.36
N ALA A 89 -3.17 -8.04 -9.88
CA ALA A 89 -2.69 -6.80 -9.29
C ALA A 89 -3.76 -5.69 -9.36
N LEU A 90 -4.49 -5.57 -10.50
CA LEU A 90 -5.62 -4.65 -10.62
C LEU A 90 -6.71 -4.95 -9.57
N ARG A 91 -7.05 -6.24 -9.39
CA ARG A 91 -8.00 -6.71 -8.37
C ARG A 91 -7.53 -6.42 -6.96
N LEU A 92 -6.26 -6.72 -6.66
CA LEU A 92 -5.66 -6.45 -5.35
C LEU A 92 -5.71 -4.95 -5.02
N ASN A 93 -5.32 -4.10 -5.97
CA ASN A 93 -5.37 -2.64 -5.80
C ASN A 93 -6.78 -2.16 -5.48
N VAL A 94 -7.80 -2.68 -6.17
CA VAL A 94 -9.20 -2.36 -5.90
C VAL A 94 -9.61 -2.81 -4.50
N ARG A 95 -9.33 -4.07 -4.12
CA ARG A 95 -9.71 -4.59 -2.80
C ARG A 95 -9.06 -3.81 -1.66
N VAL A 96 -7.75 -3.62 -1.73
CA VAL A 96 -6.98 -2.97 -0.67
C VAL A 96 -7.34 -1.49 -0.59
N GLY A 97 -7.39 -0.79 -1.73
CA GLY A 97 -7.72 0.63 -1.77
C GLY A 97 -9.12 0.94 -1.23
N ILE A 98 -10.12 0.14 -1.59
CA ILE A 98 -11.50 0.32 -1.09
C ILE A 98 -11.60 0.00 0.41
N GLN A 99 -11.02 -1.11 0.87
CA GLN A 99 -11.09 -1.47 2.29
C GLN A 99 -10.33 -0.49 3.17
N TYR A 100 -9.15 -0.04 2.74
CA TYR A 100 -8.40 1.01 3.42
C TYR A 100 -9.23 2.28 3.53
N LEU A 101 -9.79 2.75 2.42
CA LEU A 101 -10.57 3.98 2.40
C LEU A 101 -11.86 3.87 3.24
N ALA A 102 -12.49 2.69 3.28
CA ALA A 102 -13.65 2.46 4.15
C ALA A 102 -13.28 2.58 5.63
N ALA A 103 -12.12 2.04 6.04
CA ALA A 103 -11.62 2.17 7.40
C ALA A 103 -11.21 3.63 7.72
N TRP A 104 -10.58 4.31 6.77
CA TRP A 104 -10.19 5.71 6.90
C TRP A 104 -11.40 6.62 7.10
N LEU A 105 -12.46 6.44 6.30
CA LEU A 105 -13.73 7.16 6.44
C LEU A 105 -14.46 6.83 7.75
N SER A 106 -14.10 5.73 8.41
CA SER A 106 -14.60 5.33 9.71
C SER A 106 -13.70 5.79 10.87
N GLY A 107 -12.64 6.57 10.59
CA GLY A 107 -11.74 7.14 11.59
C GLY A 107 -10.44 6.36 11.84
N THR A 108 -10.15 5.30 11.07
CA THR A 108 -8.97 4.46 11.26
C THR A 108 -8.01 4.55 10.07
N GLY A 109 -6.83 5.15 10.28
CA GLY A 109 -5.81 5.34 9.25
C GLY A 109 -4.72 4.25 9.17
N SER A 110 -4.70 3.31 10.12
CA SER A 110 -3.77 2.16 10.17
C SER A 110 -4.60 0.88 10.19
N VAL A 111 -4.54 0.12 9.10
CA VAL A 111 -5.57 -0.88 8.79
C VAL A 111 -4.92 -2.24 8.49
N PRO A 112 -5.22 -3.29 9.27
CA PRO A 112 -4.74 -4.63 8.95
C PRO A 112 -5.51 -5.19 7.75
N LEU A 113 -4.83 -5.41 6.62
CA LEU A 113 -5.39 -6.03 5.42
C LEU A 113 -4.45 -7.12 4.93
N TYR A 114 -4.96 -8.34 4.77
CA TYR A 114 -4.20 -9.48 4.23
C TYR A 114 -2.84 -9.70 4.92
N HIS A 115 -2.83 -9.62 6.26
CA HIS A 115 -1.63 -9.74 7.11
C HIS A 115 -0.59 -8.62 6.95
N LEU A 116 -0.94 -7.52 6.30
CA LEU A 116 -0.13 -6.31 6.21
C LEU A 116 -0.78 -5.18 7.00
N MET A 117 0.03 -4.33 7.63
CA MET A 117 -0.43 -3.10 8.24
C MET A 117 -0.39 -1.98 7.22
N GLU A 118 -1.55 -1.59 6.70
CA GLU A 118 -1.67 -0.63 5.61
C GLU A 118 -1.92 0.78 6.12
N ASP A 119 -1.35 1.76 5.42
CA ASP A 119 -1.56 3.18 5.61
C ASP A 119 -2.06 3.85 4.30
N ALA A 120 -2.14 5.18 4.31
CA ALA A 120 -2.68 5.93 3.17
C ALA A 120 -1.83 5.75 1.91
N ALA A 121 -0.51 5.57 2.04
CA ALA A 121 0.38 5.40 0.91
C ALA A 121 0.07 4.11 0.14
N THR A 122 -0.39 3.06 0.81
CA THR A 122 -0.88 1.84 0.16
C THR A 122 -2.09 2.15 -0.74
N ALA A 123 -3.11 2.85 -0.22
CA ALA A 123 -4.28 3.20 -1.03
C ALA A 123 -3.94 4.17 -2.16
N GLU A 124 -2.99 5.09 -1.94
CA GLU A 124 -2.47 6.00 -2.96
C GLU A 124 -1.84 5.21 -4.11
N ILE A 125 -0.88 4.32 -3.82
CA ILE A 125 -0.23 3.57 -4.90
C ILE A 125 -1.22 2.65 -5.64
N CYS A 126 -2.21 2.09 -4.93
CA CYS A 126 -3.28 1.31 -5.55
C CYS A 126 -4.10 2.14 -6.55
N ARG A 127 -4.56 3.34 -6.18
CA ARG A 127 -5.35 4.18 -7.09
C ARG A 127 -4.52 4.74 -8.25
N VAL A 128 -3.26 5.13 -7.99
CA VAL A 128 -2.38 5.73 -9.00
C VAL A 128 -1.95 4.69 -10.04
N GLN A 129 -1.64 3.46 -9.62
CA GLN A 129 -1.36 2.37 -10.56
C GLN A 129 -2.56 2.07 -11.45
N ASN A 130 -3.76 1.94 -10.87
CA ASN A 130 -4.98 1.69 -11.63
C ASN A 130 -5.27 2.83 -12.61
N TRP A 131 -5.17 4.08 -12.15
CA TRP A 131 -5.31 5.27 -12.99
C TRP A 131 -4.33 5.27 -14.15
N GLN A 132 -3.04 5.03 -13.89
CA GLN A 132 -2.00 5.01 -14.91
C GLN A 132 -2.27 3.93 -15.97
N TRP A 133 -2.64 2.72 -15.52
CA TRP A 133 -2.92 1.61 -16.43
C TRP A 133 -4.14 1.88 -17.30
N ILE A 134 -5.22 2.42 -16.75
CA ILE A 134 -6.43 2.77 -17.50
C ILE A 134 -6.14 3.93 -18.47
N LYS A 135 -5.49 5.00 -17.99
CA LYS A 135 -5.17 6.20 -18.78
C LYS A 135 -4.34 5.89 -20.01
N HIS A 136 -3.35 5.01 -19.87
CA HIS A 136 -2.44 4.64 -20.95
C HIS A 136 -2.83 3.34 -21.67
N GLY A 137 -3.95 2.71 -21.28
CA GLY A 137 -4.42 1.47 -21.88
C GLY A 137 -3.40 0.34 -21.80
N ALA A 138 -2.80 0.17 -20.62
CA ALA A 138 -1.79 -0.84 -20.34
C ALA A 138 -2.27 -2.27 -20.67
N VAL A 139 -1.33 -3.17 -20.98
CA VAL A 139 -1.64 -4.57 -21.25
C VAL A 139 -1.37 -5.38 -19.98
N LEU A 140 -2.44 -5.94 -19.43
CA LEU A 140 -2.44 -6.77 -18.24
C LEU A 140 -2.40 -8.25 -18.62
N GLU A 141 -1.57 -9.02 -17.94
CA GLU A 141 -1.58 -10.47 -18.01
C GLU A 141 -2.67 -11.03 -17.08
N GLY A 142 -3.62 -11.76 -17.65
CA GLY A 142 -4.65 -12.50 -16.94
C GLY A 142 -4.34 -14.00 -16.87
N GLU A 143 -5.29 -14.74 -16.33
CA GLU A 143 -5.21 -16.20 -16.24
C GLU A 143 -4.93 -16.85 -17.60
N GLY A 144 -4.13 -17.92 -17.60
CA GLY A 144 -3.72 -18.59 -18.83
C GLY A 144 -2.84 -17.73 -19.76
N ARG A 145 -2.22 -16.66 -19.25
CA ARG A 145 -1.39 -15.69 -20.01
C ARG A 145 -2.17 -14.92 -21.06
N ILE A 146 -3.48 -14.78 -20.89
CA ILE A 146 -4.32 -13.95 -21.76
C ILE A 146 -3.94 -12.48 -21.53
N LYS A 147 -3.71 -11.74 -22.61
CA LYS A 147 -3.41 -10.31 -22.55
C LYS A 147 -4.69 -9.51 -22.66
N LEU A 148 -5.01 -8.73 -21.63
CA LEU A 148 -6.17 -7.84 -21.59
C LEU A 148 -5.72 -6.40 -21.55
N LYS A 149 -6.41 -5.51 -22.28
CA LYS A 149 -6.17 -4.08 -22.15
C LYS A 149 -6.87 -3.56 -20.89
N ALA A 150 -6.19 -2.70 -20.13
CA ALA A 150 -6.80 -1.96 -19.03
C ALA A 150 -7.76 -0.92 -19.60
N THR A 151 -9.05 -1.25 -19.62
CA THR A 151 -10.13 -0.37 -20.06
C THR A 151 -11.07 -0.04 -18.91
N MET A 152 -11.93 0.96 -19.11
CA MET A 152 -12.95 1.32 -18.13
C MET A 152 -13.88 0.13 -17.84
N GLU A 153 -14.29 -0.60 -18.88
CA GLU A 153 -15.20 -1.74 -18.76
C GLU A 153 -14.56 -2.91 -17.99
N LEU A 154 -13.25 -3.14 -18.16
CA LEU A 154 -12.53 -4.12 -17.35
C LEU A 154 -12.47 -3.66 -15.88
N PHE A 155 -12.16 -2.39 -15.64
CA PHE A 155 -12.05 -1.85 -14.29
C PHE A 155 -13.39 -1.90 -13.54
N GLU A 156 -14.49 -1.45 -14.15
CA GLU A 156 -15.84 -1.48 -13.54
C GLU A 156 -16.28 -2.90 -13.18
N ARG A 157 -16.00 -3.88 -14.06
CA ARG A 157 -16.25 -5.29 -13.77
C ARG A 157 -15.42 -5.78 -12.59
N VAL A 158 -14.13 -5.45 -12.54
CA VAL A 158 -13.26 -5.78 -11.41
C VAL A 158 -13.80 -5.15 -10.12
N VAL A 159 -14.17 -3.87 -10.12
CA VAL A 159 -14.76 -3.19 -8.96
C VAL A 159 -16.00 -3.92 -8.45
N LYS A 160 -16.92 -4.32 -9.34
CA LYS A 160 -18.13 -5.06 -8.96
C LYS A 160 -17.80 -6.42 -8.33
N GLU A 161 -16.90 -7.18 -8.94
CA GLU A 161 -16.51 -8.51 -8.48
C GLU A 161 -15.76 -8.44 -7.13
N GLU A 162 -14.85 -7.48 -6.98
CA GLU A 162 -14.11 -7.30 -5.74
C GLU A 162 -14.99 -6.73 -4.61
N MET A 163 -15.99 -5.89 -4.90
CA MET A 163 -16.98 -5.47 -3.90
C MET A 163 -17.80 -6.65 -3.37
N ALA A 164 -18.25 -7.54 -4.24
CA ALA A 164 -18.94 -8.77 -3.83
C ALA A 164 -18.03 -9.71 -3.02
N ARG A 165 -16.73 -9.72 -3.34
CA ARG A 165 -15.74 -10.45 -2.55
C ARG A 165 -15.53 -9.83 -1.16
N ILE A 166 -15.36 -8.51 -1.08
CA ILE A 166 -15.22 -7.78 0.20
C ILE A 166 -16.43 -8.08 1.09
N GLU A 167 -17.65 -8.01 0.57
CA GLU A 167 -18.87 -8.31 1.34
C GLU A 167 -18.85 -9.72 1.95
N ARG A 168 -18.35 -10.72 1.21
CA ARG A 168 -18.18 -12.09 1.73
C ARG A 168 -17.06 -12.18 2.78
N GLU A 169 -15.96 -11.46 2.59
CA GLU A 169 -14.81 -11.47 3.51
C GLU A 169 -15.13 -10.79 4.85
N VAL A 170 -15.84 -9.66 4.82
CA VAL A 170 -16.12 -8.85 6.03
C VAL A 170 -17.46 -9.20 6.69
N GLY A 171 -18.35 -9.89 5.98
CA GLY A 171 -19.71 -10.22 6.43
C GLY A 171 -20.74 -9.16 6.04
N HIS A 172 -21.97 -9.62 5.75
CA HIS A 172 -23.05 -8.77 5.22
C HIS A 172 -23.40 -7.58 6.12
N GLU A 173 -23.56 -7.80 7.43
CA GLU A 173 -23.90 -6.74 8.39
C GLU A 173 -22.83 -5.64 8.42
N ARG A 174 -21.55 -6.03 8.61
CA ARG A 174 -20.42 -5.10 8.62
C ARG A 174 -20.27 -4.36 7.30
N PHE A 175 -20.54 -5.04 6.18
CA PHE A 175 -20.51 -4.40 4.86
C PHE A 175 -21.61 -3.36 4.68
N ALA A 176 -22.83 -3.67 5.15
CA ALA A 176 -24.00 -2.80 5.05
C ALA A 176 -23.89 -1.56 5.94
N GLU A 177 -23.36 -1.72 7.17
CA GLU A 177 -23.18 -0.63 8.13
C GLU A 177 -21.90 0.20 7.87
N GLY A 178 -20.91 -0.42 7.24
CA GLY A 178 -19.62 0.21 6.96
C GLY A 178 -19.63 1.20 5.78
N MET A 179 -18.51 1.92 5.62
CA MET A 179 -18.35 2.93 4.58
C MET A 179 -17.97 2.37 3.19
N PHE A 180 -18.13 1.06 2.95
CA PHE A 180 -17.61 0.38 1.74
C PHE A 180 -18.18 0.93 0.44
N ARG A 181 -19.49 1.20 0.37
CA ARG A 181 -20.12 1.77 -0.84
C ARG A 181 -19.58 3.17 -1.14
N LYS A 182 -19.41 3.98 -0.10
CA LYS A 182 -18.87 5.35 -0.21
C LYS A 182 -17.40 5.33 -0.61
N ALA A 183 -16.60 4.47 0.01
CA ALA A 183 -15.21 4.24 -0.34
C ALA A 183 -15.05 3.75 -1.78
N CYS A 184 -15.89 2.81 -2.23
CA CYS A 184 -15.92 2.35 -3.62
C CYS A 184 -16.14 3.49 -4.61
N ASN A 185 -17.11 4.37 -4.33
CA ASN A 185 -17.40 5.51 -5.21
C ASN A 185 -16.21 6.47 -5.31
N ILE A 186 -15.62 6.84 -4.18
CA ILE A 186 -14.44 7.72 -4.14
C ILE A 186 -13.26 7.08 -4.85
N PHE A 187 -12.93 5.84 -4.50
CA PHE A 187 -11.79 5.12 -5.09
C PHE A 187 -11.94 4.93 -6.60
N THR A 188 -13.14 4.55 -7.07
CA THR A 188 -13.44 4.40 -8.50
C THR A 188 -13.25 5.73 -9.22
N ARG A 189 -13.75 6.84 -8.67
CA ARG A 189 -13.57 8.18 -9.26
C ARG A 189 -12.10 8.56 -9.34
N GLN A 190 -11.35 8.36 -8.26
CA GLN A 190 -9.91 8.62 -8.19
C GLN A 190 -9.10 7.81 -9.21
N CYS A 191 -9.53 6.60 -9.54
CA CYS A 191 -8.88 5.78 -10.56
C CYS A 191 -9.24 6.18 -12.00
N THR A 192 -10.29 6.96 -12.21
CA THR A 192 -10.92 7.16 -13.55
C THR A 192 -11.03 8.61 -13.99
N THR A 193 -10.74 9.56 -13.10
CA THR A 193 -10.70 10.99 -13.40
C THR A 193 -9.73 11.30 -14.57
N PRO A 194 -10.07 12.26 -15.47
CA PRO A 194 -9.19 12.61 -16.59
C PRO A 194 -7.79 13.08 -16.17
N THR A 195 -7.70 13.75 -15.01
CA THR A 195 -6.48 14.28 -14.41
C THR A 195 -6.32 13.65 -13.03
N LEU A 196 -5.14 13.08 -12.76
CA LEU A 196 -4.84 12.47 -11.48
C LEU A 196 -4.79 13.54 -10.38
N ASP A 197 -5.61 13.39 -9.35
CA ASP A 197 -5.55 14.27 -8.17
C ASP A 197 -4.29 13.98 -7.34
N ASP A 198 -3.76 15.00 -6.65
CA ASP A 198 -2.52 14.88 -5.87
C ASP A 198 -2.64 13.85 -4.74
N PHE A 199 -3.75 13.90 -3.98
CA PHE A 199 -3.96 13.04 -2.82
C PHE A 199 -5.42 12.59 -2.71
N LEU A 200 -5.63 11.28 -2.49
CA LEU A 200 -6.95 10.70 -2.20
C LEU A 200 -7.56 11.29 -0.93
N THR A 201 -6.70 11.68 0.02
CA THR A 201 -7.10 12.18 1.33
C THR A 201 -7.83 13.51 1.23
N LEU A 202 -7.57 14.36 0.24
CA LEU A 202 -8.25 15.64 0.07
C LEU A 202 -9.75 15.45 -0.18
N GLU A 203 -10.12 14.52 -1.06
CA GLU A 203 -11.52 14.19 -1.30
C GLU A 203 -12.14 13.51 -0.09
N ALA A 204 -11.43 12.54 0.48
CA ALA A 204 -11.93 11.78 1.60
C ALA A 204 -12.15 12.68 2.83
N TYR A 205 -11.31 13.69 3.06
CA TYR A 205 -11.40 14.61 4.20
C TYR A 205 -12.72 15.36 4.23
N ASN A 206 -13.24 15.79 3.06
CA ASN A 206 -14.54 16.44 2.93
C ASN A 206 -15.72 15.58 3.45
N GLN A 207 -15.50 14.29 3.68
CA GLN A 207 -16.51 13.35 4.16
C GLN A 207 -16.46 13.13 5.67
N ILE A 208 -15.39 13.54 6.34
CA ILE A 208 -15.16 13.29 7.76
C ILE A 208 -15.03 14.58 8.58
N VAL A 209 -14.72 15.72 7.97
CA VAL A 209 -14.74 17.00 8.66
C VAL A 209 -16.07 17.73 8.50
N GLN A 210 -16.58 18.26 9.60
CA GLN A 210 -17.60 19.30 9.57
C GLN A 210 -16.89 20.65 9.54
N PHE A 211 -17.05 21.38 8.43
CA PHE A 211 -16.59 22.76 8.37
C PHE A 211 -17.55 23.59 9.21
N HIS A 212 -17.09 24.11 10.34
CA HIS A 212 -17.77 25.17 11.04
C HIS A 212 -17.28 26.49 10.43
N PRO A 213 -18.03 27.11 9.50
CA PRO A 213 -17.65 28.44 9.04
C PRO A 213 -17.60 29.35 10.25
N ASP A 214 -16.48 30.07 10.42
CA ASP A 214 -16.28 30.99 11.53
C ASP A 214 -17.53 31.87 11.67
N ALA A 215 -18.26 31.68 12.76
CA ALA A 215 -19.14 32.72 13.26
C ALA A 215 -18.20 33.87 13.61
N CYS A 216 -18.07 34.80 12.66
CA CYS A 216 -17.33 36.06 12.73
C CYS A 216 -16.92 36.35 14.16
N SER A 217 -15.66 36.05 14.51
CA SER A 217 -15.15 36.24 15.86
C SER A 217 -15.32 37.72 16.19
N LYS A 218 -16.36 38.04 16.96
CA LYS A 218 -16.55 39.35 17.56
C LYS A 218 -15.58 39.43 18.74
N LEU A 219 -14.30 39.61 18.42
CA LEU A 219 -13.34 40.22 19.34
C LEU A 219 -13.36 41.73 19.13
#